data_AF-A0A1E1XSB7-F1
#
_entry.id   AF-A0A1E1XSB7-F1
#
_cell.length_a   1.000
_cell.length_b   1.000
_cell.length_c   1.000
_cell.angle_alpha   90.00
_cell.angle_beta   90.00
_cell.angle_gamma   90.00
#
_symmetry.space_group_name_H-M   'P 1'
#
loop_
_entity.id
_entity.type
_entity.pdbx_description
1 polymer ?
#
loop_
_entity_poly.entity_id
_entity_poly.type
_entity_poly.pdbx_seq_one_letter_code
_entity_poly.pdbx_strand_id
1 'polypeptide(L)'
;CYDGVGCFYLENRMALEIGGPVPPKEANVKFYFHSNGSHSGTEVPPDDWAEVLKGKNYTQQRSLVIIFHGFKESSKTKQVVNLTNALLEKVDCDVMTIDWKDAAAFPQYGRAAANSPMAGALASVLLQSMYFERILNPENVHLIGFSLGAHAAGFCGRHF
;
A
#
# COMPACT_ATOMS: atom_id res chain seq x y z
N CYS A 1 11.62 16.71 1.65
CA CYS A 1 10.23 16.68 1.16
C CYS A 1 10.25 16.10 -0.24
N TYR A 2 9.18 15.44 -0.64
CA TYR A 2 8.99 14.91 -1.99
C TYR A 2 7.70 15.47 -2.56
N ASP A 3 7.74 15.85 -3.83
CA ASP A 3 6.58 16.42 -4.52
C ASP A 3 5.43 15.40 -4.54
N GLY A 4 4.20 15.88 -4.34
CA GLY A 4 3.00 15.04 -4.24
C GLY A 4 2.90 14.11 -3.01
N VAL A 5 3.94 14.02 -2.16
CA VAL A 5 3.95 13.11 -0.98
C VAL A 5 4.11 13.86 0.35
N GLY A 6 4.84 14.98 0.35
CA GLY A 6 5.06 15.80 1.54
C GLY A 6 6.43 15.62 2.20
N CYS A 7 6.53 15.92 3.49
CA CYS A 7 7.79 16.03 4.21
C CYS A 7 7.89 15.01 5.36
N PHE A 8 9.06 14.40 5.53
CA PHE A 8 9.35 13.39 6.55
C PHE A 8 10.32 13.98 7.58
N TYR A 9 9.79 14.43 8.71
CA TYR A 9 10.58 15.03 9.79
C TYR A 9 10.78 14.04 10.95
N LEU A 10 11.97 14.07 11.56
CA LEU A 10 12.31 13.28 12.74
C LEU A 10 11.40 13.62 13.93
N GLU A 11 11.12 14.90 14.15
CA GLU A 11 10.25 15.43 15.22
C GLU A 11 8.83 14.83 15.17
N ASN A 12 8.34 14.55 13.96
CA ASN A 12 7.02 13.98 13.74
C ASN A 12 7.02 12.44 13.77
N ARG A 13 8.16 11.81 14.13
CA ARG A 13 8.38 10.36 14.11
C ARG A 13 8.12 9.75 12.72
N MET A 14 8.44 10.50 11.66
CA MET A 14 8.32 10.07 10.27
C MET A 14 9.69 9.79 9.61
N ALA A 15 10.76 9.93 10.37
CA ALA A 15 12.12 9.59 10.00
C ALA A 15 12.82 8.94 11.22
N LEU A 16 13.95 8.30 10.97
CA LEU A 16 14.83 7.77 12.02
C LEU A 16 16.10 8.63 12.10
N GLU A 17 16.93 8.42 13.13
CA GLU A 17 18.23 9.11 13.26
C GLU A 17 19.16 8.85 12.08
N ILE A 18 18.98 7.71 11.40
CA ILE A 18 19.69 7.32 10.17
C ILE A 18 19.15 8.02 8.90
N GLY A 19 18.20 8.94 9.04
CA GLY A 19 17.62 9.74 7.96
C GLY A 19 16.17 9.39 7.61
N GLY A 20 15.62 10.15 6.66
CA GLY A 20 14.29 9.93 6.08
C GLY A 20 14.26 8.81 5.04
N PRO A 21 13.07 8.49 4.51
CA PRO A 21 12.91 7.45 3.50
C PRO A 21 13.68 7.75 2.22
N VAL A 22 13.85 6.75 1.36
CA VAL A 22 14.31 6.95 -0.03
C VAL A 22 13.27 7.74 -0.84
N PRO A 23 13.66 8.40 -1.95
CA PRO A 23 12.72 9.04 -2.87
C PRO A 23 11.66 8.07 -3.41
N PRO A 24 10.44 8.54 -3.78
CA PRO A 24 9.36 7.68 -4.29
C PRO A 24 9.78 6.73 -5.42
N LYS A 25 10.56 7.25 -6.38
CA LYS A 25 11.07 6.47 -7.51
C LYS A 25 11.99 5.32 -7.08
N GLU A 26 12.78 5.52 -6.04
CA GLU A 26 13.67 4.49 -5.48
C GLU A 26 12.90 3.54 -4.57
N ALA A 27 11.87 4.01 -3.86
CA ALA A 27 10.98 3.16 -3.08
C ALA A 27 10.22 2.15 -3.96
N ASN A 28 9.94 2.55 -5.21
CA ASN A 28 9.33 1.73 -6.26
C ASN A 28 8.09 0.96 -5.77
N VAL A 29 7.21 1.68 -5.07
CA VAL A 29 5.98 1.10 -4.51
C VAL A 29 5.00 0.85 -5.64
N LYS A 30 4.49 -0.38 -5.72
CA LYS A 30 3.52 -0.83 -6.71
C LYS A 30 2.23 -1.26 -6.04
N PHE A 31 1.13 -1.05 -6.74
CA PHE A 31 -0.21 -1.37 -6.29
C PHE A 31 -0.74 -2.49 -7.17
N TYR A 32 -1.21 -3.58 -6.57
CA TYR A 32 -1.85 -4.66 -7.30
C TYR A 32 -3.26 -4.87 -6.79
N PHE A 33 -4.24 -4.71 -7.68
CA PHE A 33 -5.66 -4.88 -7.38
C PHE A 33 -6.13 -6.29 -7.74
N HIS A 34 -6.89 -6.89 -6.84
CA HIS A 34 -7.43 -8.24 -6.94
C HIS A 34 -8.93 -8.19 -6.66
N SER A 35 -9.73 -8.79 -7.54
CA SER A 35 -11.20 -8.84 -7.44
C SER A 35 -11.74 -10.10 -8.12
N ASN A 36 -12.97 -10.50 -7.76
CA ASN A 36 -13.75 -11.55 -8.43
C ASN A 36 -13.01 -12.89 -8.67
N GLY A 37 -12.20 -13.34 -7.69
CA GLY A 37 -11.46 -14.60 -7.80
C GLY A 37 -10.31 -14.58 -8.82
N SER A 38 -9.95 -13.42 -9.38
CA SER A 38 -8.72 -13.25 -10.14
C SER A 38 -7.53 -13.30 -9.18
N HIS A 39 -6.89 -14.47 -9.09
CA HIS A 39 -5.74 -14.70 -8.22
C HIS A 39 -4.48 -13.94 -8.69
N SER A 40 -4.44 -13.56 -9.97
CA SER A 40 -3.40 -12.67 -10.50
C SER A 40 -3.84 -11.21 -10.36
N GLY A 41 -3.15 -10.48 -9.48
CA GLY A 41 -3.37 -9.05 -9.30
C GLY A 41 -3.04 -8.25 -10.57
N THR A 42 -3.83 -7.23 -10.84
CA THR A 42 -3.58 -6.26 -11.92
C THR A 42 -2.83 -5.07 -11.35
N GLU A 43 -1.70 -4.70 -11.96
CA GLU A 43 -0.95 -3.50 -11.54
C GLU A 43 -1.82 -2.25 -11.76
N VAL A 44 -1.88 -1.39 -10.75
CA VAL A 44 -2.63 -0.13 -10.75
C VAL A 44 -1.62 1.01 -10.71
N PRO A 45 -1.31 1.64 -11.87
CA PRO A 45 -0.44 2.81 -11.89
C PRO A 45 -1.09 3.98 -11.12
N PRO A 46 -0.35 4.72 -10.28
CA PRO A 46 -0.90 5.87 -9.55
C PRO A 46 -1.50 6.97 -10.44
N ASP A 47 -1.04 7.09 -11.68
CA ASP A 47 -1.54 8.10 -12.63
C ASP A 47 -2.70 7.60 -13.50
N ASP A 48 -3.01 6.30 -13.47
CA ASP A 48 -4.02 5.66 -14.35
C ASP A 48 -4.93 4.69 -13.57
N TRP A 49 -5.06 4.88 -12.27
CA TRP A 49 -5.80 3.96 -11.41
C TRP A 49 -7.28 3.88 -11.77
N ALA A 50 -7.88 5.01 -12.21
CA ALA A 50 -9.30 5.11 -12.47
C ALA A 50 -9.75 4.20 -13.63
N GLU A 51 -9.04 4.23 -14.75
CA GLU A 51 -9.35 3.37 -15.91
C GLU A 51 -9.11 1.89 -15.59
N VAL A 52 -8.03 1.58 -14.86
CA VAL A 52 -7.76 0.19 -14.43
C VAL A 52 -8.87 -0.34 -13.52
N LEU A 53 -9.27 0.40 -12.49
CA LEU A 53 -10.32 -0.03 -11.55
C LEU A 53 -11.70 -0.10 -12.21
N LYS A 54 -12.01 0.84 -13.11
CA LYS A 54 -13.23 0.81 -13.91
C LYS A 54 -13.28 -0.44 -14.80
N GLY A 55 -12.18 -0.79 -15.47
CA GLY A 55 -12.06 -2.02 -16.25
C GLY A 55 -12.19 -3.32 -15.42
N LYS A 56 -12.05 -3.23 -14.09
CA LYS A 56 -12.27 -4.34 -13.14
C LYS A 56 -13.64 -4.32 -12.48
N ASN A 57 -14.53 -3.41 -12.87
CA ASN A 57 -15.84 -3.19 -12.26
C ASN A 57 -15.74 -2.93 -10.74
N TYR A 58 -14.70 -2.21 -10.31
CA TYR A 58 -14.60 -1.78 -8.92
C TYR A 58 -15.78 -0.86 -8.57
N THR A 59 -16.36 -1.06 -7.38
CA THR A 59 -17.43 -0.20 -6.86
C THR A 59 -17.17 0.11 -5.39
N GLN A 60 -17.55 1.32 -4.96
CA GLN A 60 -17.43 1.75 -3.56
C GLN A 60 -18.34 0.97 -2.58
N GLN A 61 -19.18 0.05 -3.08
CA GLN A 61 -20.10 -0.77 -2.27
C GLN A 61 -19.39 -1.92 -1.56
N ARG A 62 -18.28 -2.41 -2.11
CA ARG A 62 -17.46 -3.49 -1.53
C ARG A 62 -16.38 -2.87 -0.64
N SER A 63 -16.04 -3.57 0.45
CA SER A 63 -14.88 -3.17 1.26
C SER A 63 -13.59 -3.33 0.46
N LEU A 64 -12.65 -2.40 0.64
CA LEU A 64 -11.30 -2.48 0.07
C LEU A 64 -10.32 -2.86 1.18
N VAL A 65 -9.77 -4.08 1.10
CA VAL A 65 -8.74 -4.56 2.02
C VAL A 65 -7.36 -4.31 1.44
N ILE A 66 -6.51 -3.59 2.16
CA ILE A 66 -5.18 -3.20 1.71
C ILE A 66 -4.13 -3.96 2.51
N ILE A 67 -3.21 -4.63 1.82
CA ILE A 67 -2.22 -5.52 2.45
C ILE A 67 -0.80 -4.99 2.21
N PHE A 68 -0.08 -4.74 3.30
CA PHE A 68 1.34 -4.38 3.29
C PHE A 68 2.18 -5.57 3.76
N HIS A 69 3.10 -6.03 2.91
CA HIS A 69 4.09 -7.05 3.29
C HIS A 69 5.20 -6.46 4.19
N GLY A 70 6.03 -7.32 4.77
CA GLY A 70 7.11 -6.94 5.68
C GLY A 70 8.50 -6.83 5.04
N PHE A 71 9.50 -6.81 5.91
CA PHE A 71 10.92 -6.83 5.54
C PHE A 71 11.29 -8.09 4.74
N LYS A 72 12.07 -7.95 3.67
CA LYS A 72 12.51 -9.03 2.78
C LYS A 72 11.36 -9.74 2.03
N GLU A 73 10.15 -9.20 2.07
CA GLU A 73 8.98 -9.77 1.41
C GLU A 73 8.60 -8.98 0.14
N SER A 74 7.59 -9.48 -0.57
CA SER A 74 6.94 -8.81 -1.69
C SER A 74 5.45 -9.16 -1.69
N SER A 75 4.68 -8.57 -2.60
CA SER A 75 3.28 -8.97 -2.82
C SER A 75 3.12 -10.46 -3.22
N LYS A 76 4.20 -11.08 -3.70
CA LYS A 76 4.25 -12.48 -4.13
C LYS A 76 4.71 -13.45 -3.04
N THR A 77 5.04 -12.96 -1.84
CA THR A 77 5.37 -13.82 -0.70
C THR A 77 4.17 -14.71 -0.37
N LYS A 78 4.42 -16.01 -0.13
CA LYS A 78 3.38 -17.04 0.03
C LYS A 78 2.29 -16.64 1.05
N GLN A 79 2.68 -16.02 2.16
CA GLN A 79 1.76 -15.58 3.20
C GLN A 79 0.83 -14.46 2.71
N VAL A 80 1.35 -13.51 1.93
CA VAL A 80 0.56 -12.43 1.32
C VAL A 80 -0.41 -13.00 0.29
N VAL A 81 0.07 -13.88 -0.59
CA VAL A 81 -0.78 -14.55 -1.59
C VAL A 81 -1.88 -15.38 -0.94
N ASN A 82 -1.54 -16.17 0.09
CA ASN A 82 -2.52 -16.97 0.81
C ASN A 82 -3.57 -16.11 1.51
N LEU A 83 -3.17 -14.98 2.11
CA LEU A 83 -4.10 -14.04 2.73
C LEU A 83 -5.02 -13.39 1.70
N THR A 84 -4.47 -12.90 0.58
CA THR A 84 -5.26 -12.33 -0.52
C THR A 84 -6.30 -13.32 -1.03
N ASN A 85 -5.90 -14.57 -1.29
CA ASN A 85 -6.83 -15.60 -1.75
C ASN A 85 -7.91 -15.90 -0.72
N ALA A 86 -7.54 -16.05 0.56
CA ALA A 86 -8.50 -16.30 1.63
C ALA A 86 -9.51 -15.16 1.78
N LEU A 87 -9.08 -13.89 1.64
CA LEU A 87 -9.98 -12.74 1.66
C LEU A 87 -10.95 -12.78 0.48
N LEU A 88 -10.46 -12.99 -0.74
CA LEU A 88 -11.29 -13.07 -1.94
C LEU A 88 -12.28 -14.25 -1.92
N GLU A 89 -11.94 -15.35 -1.23
CA GLU A 89 -12.81 -16.53 -1.10
C GLU A 89 -13.84 -16.44 0.03
N LYS A 90 -13.51 -15.73 1.12
CA LYS A 90 -14.28 -15.78 2.38
C LYS A 90 -14.96 -14.46 2.73
N VAL A 91 -14.55 -13.36 2.12
CA VAL A 91 -15.03 -12.01 2.42
C VAL A 91 -15.49 -11.37 1.12
N ASP A 92 -16.64 -10.69 1.17
CA ASP A 92 -17.14 -9.94 0.03
C ASP A 92 -16.41 -8.59 -0.10
N CYS A 93 -15.14 -8.65 -0.49
CA CYS A 93 -14.26 -7.49 -0.61
C CYS A 93 -13.48 -7.50 -1.93
N ASP A 94 -12.85 -6.37 -2.21
CA ASP A 94 -11.72 -6.27 -3.12
C ASP A 94 -10.43 -6.15 -2.32
N VAL A 95 -9.30 -6.59 -2.90
CA VAL A 95 -8.00 -6.56 -2.22
C VAL A 95 -7.00 -5.73 -3.02
N MET A 96 -6.22 -4.89 -2.34
CA MET A 96 -5.08 -4.18 -2.91
C MET A 96 -3.81 -4.52 -2.15
N THR A 97 -2.86 -5.21 -2.79
CA THR A 97 -1.57 -5.48 -2.17
C THR A 97 -0.56 -4.40 -2.54
N ILE A 98 0.13 -3.87 -1.53
CA ILE A 98 1.16 -2.85 -1.66
C ILE A 98 2.51 -3.56 -1.71
N ASP A 99 3.14 -3.55 -2.89
CA ASP A 99 4.46 -4.11 -3.10
C ASP A 99 5.51 -3.02 -2.98
N TRP A 100 6.28 -3.06 -1.92
CA TRP A 100 7.36 -2.12 -1.60
C TRP A 100 8.67 -2.89 -1.36
N LYS A 101 8.84 -4.04 -2.05
CA LYS A 101 9.96 -4.98 -1.87
C LYS A 101 11.33 -4.32 -1.99
N ASP A 102 11.48 -3.32 -2.86
CA ASP A 102 12.76 -2.66 -3.12
C ASP A 102 13.13 -1.77 -1.92
N ALA A 103 12.15 -1.04 -1.39
CA ALA A 103 12.27 -0.28 -0.16
C ALA A 103 12.42 -1.14 1.11
N ALA A 104 11.90 -2.38 1.09
CA ALA A 104 11.93 -3.34 2.18
C ALA A 104 13.08 -4.37 2.10
N ALA A 105 14.04 -4.16 1.19
CA ALA A 105 15.04 -5.16 0.83
C ALA A 105 16.04 -5.49 1.95
N PHE A 106 16.44 -6.76 2.00
CA PHE A 106 17.60 -7.23 2.78
C PHE A 106 18.91 -6.73 2.13
N PRO A 107 20.00 -6.43 2.88
CA PRO A 107 20.22 -6.70 4.32
C PRO A 107 19.86 -5.58 5.29
N GLN A 108 19.57 -4.36 4.81
CA GLN A 108 19.56 -3.18 5.67
C GLN A 108 18.21 -2.98 6.37
N TYR A 109 17.98 -3.69 7.48
CA TYR A 109 16.73 -3.58 8.27
C TYR A 109 16.44 -2.14 8.71
N GLY A 110 17.45 -1.41 9.20
CA GLY A 110 17.29 -0.02 9.58
C GLY A 110 16.80 0.84 8.42
N ARG A 111 17.34 0.63 7.21
CA ARG A 111 16.89 1.38 6.01
C ARG A 111 15.47 1.01 5.62
N ALA A 112 15.11 -0.27 5.68
CA ALA A 112 13.73 -0.72 5.43
C ALA A 112 12.74 -0.10 6.43
N ALA A 113 13.12 -0.01 7.72
CA ALA A 113 12.31 0.66 8.74
C ALA A 113 12.15 2.17 8.43
N ALA A 114 13.23 2.86 8.05
CA ALA A 114 13.19 4.26 7.63
C ALA A 114 12.38 4.50 6.35
N ASN A 115 12.19 3.48 5.51
CA ASN A 115 11.39 3.55 4.29
C ASN A 115 9.90 3.25 4.49
N SER A 116 9.50 2.60 5.60
CA SER A 116 8.09 2.30 5.88
C SER A 116 7.14 3.52 5.83
N PRO A 117 7.54 4.75 6.24
CA PRO A 117 6.69 5.94 6.07
C PRO A 117 6.40 6.26 4.60
N MET A 118 7.36 6.03 3.70
CA MET A 118 7.17 6.30 2.26
C MET A 118 6.18 5.32 1.63
N ALA A 119 6.24 4.03 2.01
CA ALA A 119 5.26 3.06 1.55
C ALA A 119 3.84 3.42 2.00
N GLY A 120 3.67 3.83 3.26
CA GLY A 120 2.39 4.30 3.78
C GLY A 120 1.90 5.59 3.10
N ALA A 121 2.79 6.57 2.93
CA ALA A 121 2.45 7.85 2.31
C ALA A 121 2.01 7.68 0.84
N LEU A 122 2.75 6.90 0.03
CA LEU A 122 2.37 6.65 -1.36
C LEU A 122 1.02 5.92 -1.48
N ALA A 123 0.76 4.96 -0.59
CA ALA A 123 -0.56 4.34 -0.52
C ALA A 123 -1.66 5.35 -0.15
N SER A 124 -1.41 6.22 0.84
CA SER A 124 -2.39 7.25 1.20
C SER A 124 -2.69 8.24 0.07
N VAL A 125 -1.70 8.61 -0.74
CA VAL A 125 -1.90 9.49 -1.91
C VAL A 125 -2.86 8.85 -2.91
N LEU A 126 -2.69 7.56 -3.21
CA LEU A 126 -3.62 6.83 -4.07
C LEU A 126 -5.03 6.81 -3.47
N LEU A 127 -5.17 6.45 -2.18
CA LEU A 127 -6.48 6.37 -1.54
C LEU A 127 -7.18 7.72 -1.43
N GLN A 128 -6.43 8.80 -1.16
CA GLN A 128 -6.96 10.16 -1.18
C GLN A 128 -7.48 10.51 -2.58
N SER A 129 -6.75 10.17 -3.65
CA SER A 129 -7.23 10.43 -5.02
C SER A 129 -8.52 9.66 -5.33
N MET A 130 -8.62 8.39 -4.88
CA MET A 130 -9.85 7.60 -5.01
C MET A 130 -11.01 8.18 -4.21
N TYR A 131 -10.73 8.72 -3.02
CA TYR A 131 -11.72 9.40 -2.18
C TYR A 131 -12.22 10.71 -2.82
N PHE A 132 -11.31 11.55 -3.32
CA PHE A 132 -11.67 12.81 -3.96
C PHE A 132 -12.52 12.61 -5.23
N GLU A 133 -12.26 11.55 -5.99
CA GLU A 133 -13.08 11.13 -7.14
C GLU A 133 -14.38 10.40 -6.75
N ARG A 134 -14.67 10.27 -5.45
CA ARG A 134 -15.87 9.60 -4.90
C ARG A 134 -16.02 8.13 -5.30
N ILE A 135 -14.88 7.47 -5.50
CA ILE A 135 -14.78 6.05 -5.84
C ILE A 135 -14.45 5.21 -4.59
N LEU A 136 -14.04 5.83 -3.49
CA LEU A 136 -13.73 5.17 -2.22
C LEU A 136 -14.35 5.93 -1.04
N ASN A 137 -14.95 5.20 -0.08
CA ASN A 137 -15.28 5.73 1.24
C ASN A 137 -14.25 5.22 2.26
N PRO A 138 -13.61 6.10 3.06
CA PRO A 138 -12.65 5.68 4.10
C PRO A 138 -13.18 4.63 5.06
N GLU A 139 -14.48 4.66 5.39
CA GLU A 139 -15.12 3.67 6.28
C GLU A 139 -15.11 2.24 5.71
N ASN A 140 -14.95 2.10 4.39
CA ASN A 140 -14.90 0.81 3.69
C ASN A 140 -13.46 0.30 3.51
N VAL A 141 -12.45 1.01 4.02
CA VAL A 141 -11.04 0.63 3.91
C VAL A 141 -10.59 -0.14 5.15
N HIS A 142 -9.97 -1.29 4.94
CA HIS A 142 -9.31 -2.05 6.00
C HIS A 142 -7.83 -2.24 5.69
N LEU A 143 -6.95 -1.81 6.60
CA LEU A 143 -5.51 -1.94 6.43
C LEU A 143 -4.98 -3.15 7.21
N ILE A 144 -4.28 -4.05 6.52
CA ILE A 144 -3.55 -5.17 7.11
C ILE A 144 -2.07 -4.98 6.83
N GLY A 145 -1.23 -4.99 7.86
CA GLY A 145 0.21 -4.93 7.71
C GLY A 145 0.90 -5.98 8.55
N PHE A 146 1.87 -6.69 7.96
CA PHE A 146 2.71 -7.66 8.65
C PHE A 146 4.12 -7.14 8.88
N SER A 147 4.67 -7.33 10.08
CA SER A 147 6.04 -6.89 10.42
C SER A 147 6.23 -5.39 10.15
N LEU A 148 7.24 -4.95 9.40
CA LEU A 148 7.38 -3.54 9.00
C LEU A 148 6.19 -3.00 8.19
N GLY A 149 5.44 -3.88 7.53
CA GLY A 149 4.20 -3.53 6.85
C GLY A 149 3.12 -3.02 7.80
N ALA A 150 3.12 -3.43 9.09
CA ALA A 150 2.21 -2.88 10.10
C ALA A 150 2.46 -1.39 10.34
N HIS A 151 3.73 -0.98 10.35
CA HIS A 151 4.09 0.43 10.45
C HIS A 151 3.75 1.19 9.17
N ALA A 152 3.99 0.61 7.98
CA ALA A 152 3.59 1.22 6.71
C ALA A 152 2.06 1.43 6.63
N ALA A 153 1.27 0.45 7.07
CA ALA A 153 -0.18 0.59 7.21
C ALA A 153 -0.57 1.71 8.20
N GLY A 154 0.12 1.79 9.35
CA GLY A 154 -0.07 2.89 10.31
C GLY A 154 0.23 4.26 9.72
N PHE A 155 1.30 4.40 8.92
CA PHE A 155 1.59 5.64 8.20
C PHE A 155 0.56 5.94 7.13
N CYS A 156 0.05 4.94 6.41
CA CYS A 156 -1.05 5.12 5.47
C CYS A 156 -2.27 5.72 6.16
N GLY A 157 -2.72 5.12 7.28
CA GLY A 157 -3.87 5.64 8.05
C GLY A 157 -3.61 6.97 8.77
N ARG A 158 -2.35 7.36 9.00
CA ARG A 158 -2.03 8.71 9.49
C ARG A 158 -2.23 9.79 8.43
N HIS A 159 -2.03 9.42 7.16
CA HIS A 159 -2.06 10.36 6.04
C HIS A 159 -3.39 10.34 5.28
N PHE A 160 -4.17 9.26 5.35
CA PHE A 160 -5.49 9.12 4.73
C PHE A 160 -6.61 9.46 5.71
#